data_AF-B0EFH8-F1
#
_entry.id   AF-B0EFH8-F1
#
_cell.length_a   1.000
_cell.length_b   1.000
_cell.length_c   1.000
_cell.angle_alpha   90.00
_cell.angle_beta   90.00
_cell.angle_gamma   90.00
#
_symmetry.space_group_name_H-M   'P 1'
#
loop_
_entity.id
_entity.type
_entity.pdbx_description
1 polymer ?
#
loop_
_entity_poly.entity_id
_entity_poly.type
_entity_poly.pdbx_seq_one_letter_code
_entity_poly.pdbx_strand_id
1 'polypeptide(L)'
;MVTDLYDPKTCERREKENNPQTLGEWYTNPNIIKYGDVEHKITQRSIVVLPKKKLMKNPRKPTDIVVYTDSYCYSACSLVTKGLKEWGGAILVRFDGDPYGEDDDFEVGLSPTTVIDINDIDEDNLIKQYGYKFRISFTETYRYNYEYNERIPREFLTDMIDERVNIYSYPYIIDIFEEETKQIRWGYQTKCNPNNKRLVKRDEKCDKEINIEHGHGGYECGDNGEWSTKCVLSYCDEGYKFDYNNNKCIEDVCVNPPTDDGTPSMTVNLVMIIIGIITLIL
;
A
#
# COMPACT_ATOMS: atom_id res chain seq x y z
N MET A 1 5.00 6.02 18.77
CA MET A 1 3.54 6.04 18.49
C MET A 1 3.32 6.36 17.01
N VAL A 2 2.30 5.78 16.37
CA VAL A 2 1.92 6.14 14.99
C VAL A 2 1.19 7.49 15.07
N THR A 3 1.90 8.59 14.79
CA THR A 3 1.44 9.97 15.04
C THR A 3 0.48 10.54 13.99
N ASP A 4 0.05 9.75 13.01
CA ASP A 4 -0.60 10.24 11.78
C ASP A 4 -1.80 9.38 11.36
N LEU A 5 -2.68 9.08 12.32
CA LEU A 5 -3.94 8.39 12.06
C LEU A 5 -5.06 9.40 11.78
N TYR A 6 -5.76 9.21 10.66
CA TYR A 6 -6.84 10.09 10.20
C TYR A 6 -8.14 9.32 10.02
N ASP A 7 -9.26 10.01 10.19
CA ASP A 7 -10.58 9.49 9.82
C ASP A 7 -10.64 9.30 8.29
N PRO A 8 -10.95 8.09 7.79
CA PRO A 8 -10.96 7.80 6.37
C PRO A 8 -12.02 8.57 5.56
N LYS A 9 -13.06 9.10 6.20
CA LYS A 9 -14.17 9.81 5.53
C LYS A 9 -13.96 11.32 5.54
N THR A 10 -13.48 11.88 6.64
CA THR A 10 -13.31 13.34 6.80
C THR A 10 -11.87 13.82 6.64
N CYS A 11 -10.91 12.89 6.64
CA CYS A 11 -9.49 13.16 6.76
C CYS A 11 -9.13 14.04 7.98
N GLU A 12 -9.92 14.00 9.04
CA GLU A 12 -9.56 14.66 10.29
C GLU A 12 -8.58 13.79 11.09
N ARG A 13 -7.54 14.41 11.65
CA ARG A 13 -6.58 13.72 12.52
C ARG A 13 -7.29 13.18 13.77
N ARG A 14 -7.05 11.91 14.10
CA ARG A 14 -7.61 11.23 15.29
C ARG A 14 -7.01 11.78 16.58
N GLU A 15 -5.71 12.05 16.56
CA GLU A 15 -4.96 12.64 17.67
C GLU A 15 -4.80 14.15 17.44
N LYS A 16 -5.57 14.97 18.16
CA LYS A 16 -5.43 16.42 18.17
C LYS A 16 -4.97 16.83 19.57
N GLU A 17 -3.81 17.48 19.69
CA GLU A 17 -3.26 17.95 20.99
C GLU A 17 -4.27 18.83 21.75
N ASN A 18 -5.10 19.59 21.01
CA ASN A 18 -6.08 20.52 21.56
C ASN A 18 -7.48 19.92 21.78
N ASN A 19 -7.72 18.67 21.35
CA ASN A 19 -9.02 18.02 21.52
C ASN A 19 -8.89 16.51 21.85
N PRO A 20 -8.58 16.17 23.11
CA PRO A 20 -8.43 14.77 23.54
C PRO A 20 -9.74 13.97 23.48
N GLN A 21 -10.91 14.62 23.38
CA GLN A 21 -12.20 13.91 23.26
C GLN A 21 -12.27 13.06 21.99
N THR A 22 -11.73 13.55 20.86
CA THR A 22 -11.76 12.82 19.58
C THR A 22 -10.99 11.50 19.66
N LEU A 23 -9.83 11.50 20.32
CA LEU A 23 -9.05 10.28 20.54
C LEU A 23 -9.73 9.34 21.56
N GLY A 24 -10.31 9.92 22.61
CA GLY A 24 -11.07 9.19 23.62
C GLY A 24 -12.28 8.46 23.04
N GLU A 25 -13.11 9.13 22.23
CA GLU A 25 -14.26 8.52 21.53
C GLU A 25 -13.83 7.44 20.54
N TRP A 26 -12.72 7.67 19.83
CA TRP A 26 -12.14 6.69 18.92
C TRP A 26 -11.75 5.39 19.65
N TYR A 27 -11.15 5.52 20.84
CA TYR A 27 -10.75 4.36 21.64
C TYR A 27 -11.91 3.69 22.39
N THR A 28 -12.87 4.46 22.88
CA THR A 28 -13.93 3.96 23.78
C THR A 28 -15.18 3.44 23.09
N ASN A 29 -15.32 3.65 21.79
CA ASN A 29 -16.47 3.18 21.00
C ASN A 29 -16.07 2.14 19.92
N PRO A 30 -15.61 0.93 20.33
CA PRO A 30 -15.04 -0.03 19.41
C PRO A 30 -16.08 -0.60 18.43
N ASN A 31 -15.61 -0.93 17.23
CA ASN A 31 -16.34 -1.83 16.34
C ASN A 31 -16.13 -3.28 16.78
N ILE A 32 -17.19 -4.08 16.66
CA ILE A 32 -17.15 -5.51 16.99
C ILE A 32 -17.30 -6.30 15.69
N ILE A 33 -16.30 -7.11 15.37
CA ILE A 33 -16.33 -8.08 14.28
C ILE A 33 -16.55 -9.47 14.89
N LYS A 34 -17.48 -10.26 14.34
CA LYS A 34 -17.72 -11.63 14.78
C LYS A 34 -17.10 -12.63 13.82
N TYR A 35 -16.27 -13.52 14.36
CA TYR A 35 -15.72 -14.68 13.67
C TYR A 35 -16.28 -15.95 14.31
N GLY A 36 -17.43 -16.41 13.81
CA GLY A 36 -18.20 -17.46 14.48
C GLY A 36 -18.61 -17.01 15.88
N ASP A 37 -18.15 -17.74 16.90
CA ASP A 37 -18.46 -17.49 18.31
C ASP A 37 -17.49 -16.50 18.98
N VAL A 38 -16.44 -16.04 18.28
CA VAL A 38 -15.43 -15.12 18.82
C VAL A 38 -15.77 -13.68 18.43
N GLU A 39 -15.77 -12.79 19.41
CA GLU A 39 -15.88 -11.35 19.21
C GLU A 39 -14.49 -10.70 19.18
N HIS A 40 -14.17 -10.05 18.07
CA HIS A 40 -12.97 -9.23 17.91
C HIS A 40 -13.35 -7.76 18.03
N LYS A 41 -12.79 -7.06 19.02
CA LYS A 41 -13.08 -5.66 19.30
C LYS A 41 -11.92 -4.79 18.80
N ILE A 42 -12.21 -3.92 17.85
CA ILE A 42 -11.24 -3.00 17.24
C ILE A 42 -11.72 -1.57 17.36
N THR A 43 -10.80 -0.60 17.31
CA THR A 43 -11.18 0.81 17.18
C THR A 43 -11.81 1.10 15.80
N GLN A 44 -12.33 2.31 15.59
CA GLN A 44 -12.80 2.68 14.26
C GLN A 44 -11.62 2.76 13.29
N ARG A 45 -11.90 2.51 12.01
CA ARG A 45 -10.87 2.48 10.98
C ARG A 45 -10.19 3.83 10.87
N SER A 46 -8.89 3.77 10.64
CA SER A 46 -8.04 4.92 10.42
C SER A 46 -7.14 4.65 9.23
N ILE A 47 -6.76 5.72 8.55
CA ILE A 47 -5.73 5.68 7.52
C ILE A 47 -4.47 6.35 8.03
N VAL A 48 -3.33 5.80 7.64
CA VAL A 48 -2.03 6.44 7.84
C VAL A 48 -1.78 7.36 6.66
N VAL A 49 -1.74 8.66 6.90
CA VAL A 49 -1.40 9.64 5.86
C VAL A 49 0.10 9.93 5.97
N LEU A 50 0.85 9.41 5.01
CA LEU A 50 2.28 9.68 4.92
C LEU A 50 2.53 10.96 4.11
N PRO A 51 3.54 11.78 4.48
CA PRO A 51 3.85 12.99 3.75
C PRO A 51 4.17 12.65 2.28
N LYS A 52 3.52 13.38 1.36
CA LYS A 52 3.76 13.24 -0.07
C LYS A 52 5.23 13.54 -0.37
N LYS A 53 5.99 12.52 -0.75
CA LYS A 53 7.33 12.72 -1.30
C LYS A 53 7.19 13.18 -2.75
N LYS A 54 7.96 14.19 -3.14
CA LYS A 54 8.01 14.67 -4.53
C LYS A 54 8.39 13.50 -5.45
N LEU A 55 7.61 13.27 -6.50
CA LEU A 55 7.91 12.26 -7.52
C LEU A 55 9.34 12.47 -8.02
N MET A 56 10.11 11.39 -8.06
CA MET A 56 11.48 11.43 -8.54
C MET A 56 11.51 11.73 -10.05
N LYS A 57 12.60 12.33 -10.52
CA LYS A 57 12.85 12.52 -11.95
C LYS A 57 12.83 11.14 -12.64
N ASN A 58 11.94 10.95 -13.60
CA ASN A 58 11.67 9.71 -14.35
C ASN A 58 10.94 8.61 -13.53
N PRO A 59 9.60 8.68 -13.41
CA PRO A 59 8.84 7.61 -12.78
C PRO A 59 9.02 6.31 -13.56
N ARG A 60 9.26 5.20 -12.84
CA ARG A 60 9.37 3.87 -13.44
C ARG A 60 7.98 3.24 -13.57
N LYS A 61 7.79 2.42 -14.60
CA LYS A 61 6.59 1.57 -14.71
C LYS A 61 6.70 0.44 -13.69
N PRO A 62 5.58 -0.08 -13.16
CA PRO A 62 5.60 -1.24 -12.26
C PRO A 62 6.38 -2.44 -12.81
N THR A 63 6.29 -2.69 -14.11
CA THR A 63 7.03 -3.77 -14.81
C THR A 63 8.54 -3.54 -14.91
N ASP A 64 9.04 -2.37 -14.51
CA ASP A 64 10.47 -2.05 -14.41
C ASP A 64 10.99 -2.10 -12.96
N ILE A 65 10.12 -2.37 -11.99
CA ILE A 65 10.44 -2.41 -10.56
C ILE A 65 10.35 -3.87 -10.11
N VAL A 66 11.48 -4.42 -9.69
CA VAL A 66 11.59 -5.75 -9.12
C VAL A 66 11.86 -5.60 -7.63
N VAL A 67 11.03 -6.20 -6.78
CA VAL A 67 11.20 -6.15 -5.32
C VAL A 67 11.35 -7.56 -4.80
N TYR A 68 12.50 -7.80 -4.16
CA TYR A 68 12.81 -9.07 -3.52
C TYR A 68 12.24 -9.11 -2.10
N THR A 69 11.62 -10.22 -1.75
CA THR A 69 11.07 -10.49 -0.42
C THR A 69 11.46 -11.90 0.01
N ASP A 70 11.64 -12.11 1.32
CA ASP A 70 12.00 -13.40 1.90
C ASP A 70 11.03 -13.79 3.03
N SER A 71 11.29 -14.94 3.64
CA SER A 71 10.55 -15.45 4.80
C SER A 71 10.69 -14.58 6.07
N TYR A 72 11.52 -13.54 6.05
CA TYR A 72 11.78 -12.65 7.17
C TYR A 72 11.25 -11.22 6.95
N CYS A 73 10.54 -10.98 5.86
CA CYS A 73 9.92 -9.70 5.55
C CYS A 73 8.66 -9.47 6.41
N TYR A 74 8.87 -9.03 7.66
CA TYR A 74 7.81 -8.71 8.63
C TYR A 74 7.54 -7.20 8.77
N SER A 75 6.43 -6.84 9.41
CA SER A 75 6.11 -5.46 9.81
C SER A 75 6.16 -4.49 8.62
N ALA A 76 6.94 -3.41 8.69
CA ALA A 76 7.05 -2.41 7.63
C ALA A 76 7.46 -2.99 6.26
N CYS A 77 8.29 -4.04 6.23
CA CYS A 77 8.63 -4.72 4.98
C CYS A 77 7.38 -5.32 4.33
N SER A 78 6.62 -6.11 5.10
CA SER A 78 5.37 -6.73 4.66
C SER A 78 4.31 -5.70 4.27
N LEU A 79 4.20 -4.59 5.01
CA LEU A 79 3.30 -3.50 4.66
C LEU A 79 3.59 -2.94 3.26
N VAL A 80 4.87 -2.74 2.94
CA VAL A 80 5.30 -2.24 1.62
C VAL A 80 5.09 -3.29 0.54
N THR A 81 5.55 -4.52 0.73
CA THR A 81 5.47 -5.56 -0.31
C THR A 81 4.03 -5.97 -0.62
N LYS A 82 3.19 -6.15 0.40
CA LYS A 82 1.76 -6.43 0.20
C LYS A 82 1.02 -5.23 -0.40
N GLY A 83 1.36 -4.00 -0.01
CA GLY A 83 0.82 -2.81 -0.65
C GLY A 83 1.17 -2.73 -2.14
N LEU A 84 2.43 -3.01 -2.50
CA LEU A 84 2.85 -3.11 -3.89
C LEU A 84 2.12 -4.22 -4.66
N LYS A 85 1.82 -5.37 -4.01
CA LYS A 85 1.00 -6.43 -4.63
C LYS A 85 -0.40 -5.91 -4.95
N GLU A 86 -1.08 -5.35 -3.95
CA GLU A 86 -2.47 -4.91 -4.06
C GLU A 86 -2.65 -3.79 -5.10
N TRP A 87 -1.65 -2.92 -5.24
CA TRP A 87 -1.63 -1.85 -6.22
C TRP A 87 -1.05 -2.25 -7.58
N GLY A 88 -0.53 -3.46 -7.75
CA GLY A 88 0.20 -3.85 -8.96
C GLY A 88 1.39 -2.94 -9.24
N GLY A 89 2.09 -2.52 -8.18
CA GLY A 89 3.12 -1.48 -8.20
C GLY A 89 4.53 -1.98 -8.52
N ALA A 90 4.77 -3.29 -8.49
CA ALA A 90 6.05 -3.92 -8.77
C ALA A 90 5.87 -5.40 -9.15
N ILE A 91 6.92 -5.99 -9.72
CA ILE A 91 7.11 -7.44 -9.81
C ILE A 91 7.69 -7.91 -8.48
N LEU A 92 6.98 -8.81 -7.79
CA LEU A 92 7.37 -9.29 -6.47
C LEU A 92 8.04 -10.65 -6.57
N VAL A 93 9.29 -10.71 -6.12
CA VAL A 93 10.14 -11.88 -6.29
C VAL A 93 10.50 -12.46 -4.94
N ARG A 94 10.24 -13.74 -4.73
CA ARG A 94 10.77 -14.41 -3.56
C ARG A 94 12.20 -14.86 -3.79
N PHE A 95 13.05 -14.56 -2.82
CA PHE A 95 14.33 -15.23 -2.65
C PHE A 95 14.32 -15.96 -1.30
N ASP A 96 15.13 -17.01 -1.19
CA ASP A 96 15.16 -17.90 -0.02
C ASP A 96 13.84 -18.66 0.26
N GLY A 97 13.92 -19.71 1.08
CA GLY A 97 12.80 -20.59 1.42
C GLY A 97 13.11 -22.08 1.20
N ASP A 98 12.11 -22.94 1.42
CA ASP A 98 12.27 -24.38 1.23
C ASP A 98 12.52 -24.69 -0.26
N PRO A 99 13.71 -25.18 -0.68
CA PRO A 99 13.98 -25.50 -2.08
C PRO A 99 13.02 -26.55 -2.68
N TYR A 100 12.30 -27.30 -1.84
CA TYR A 100 11.33 -28.30 -2.26
C TYR A 100 9.87 -27.84 -2.11
N GLY A 101 9.61 -26.64 -1.57
CA GLY A 101 8.26 -26.08 -1.47
C GLY A 101 7.68 -25.70 -2.83
N GLU A 102 6.35 -25.77 -2.95
CA GLU A 102 5.63 -25.35 -4.16
C GLU A 102 5.54 -23.83 -4.24
N ASP A 103 5.41 -23.26 -5.44
CA ASP A 103 5.37 -21.79 -5.60
C ASP A 103 4.15 -21.16 -4.88
N ASP A 104 3.05 -21.91 -4.79
CA ASP A 104 1.82 -21.50 -4.11
C ASP A 104 1.94 -21.51 -2.58
N ASP A 105 2.97 -22.15 -2.02
CA ASP A 105 3.27 -22.15 -0.58
C ASP A 105 3.95 -20.83 -0.14
N PHE A 106 4.31 -19.97 -1.11
CA PHE A 106 5.09 -18.78 -0.85
C PHE A 106 4.28 -17.48 -0.94
N GLU A 107 4.27 -16.78 0.20
CA GLU A 107 3.58 -15.51 0.35
C GLU A 107 4.52 -14.29 0.25
N VAL A 108 3.98 -13.19 -0.27
CA VAL A 108 4.55 -11.84 -0.24
C VAL A 108 4.44 -11.27 1.16
N GLY A 109 5.58 -11.19 1.87
CA GLY A 109 5.67 -10.62 3.21
C GLY A 109 4.82 -11.36 4.25
N LEU A 110 5.21 -11.29 5.51
CA LEU A 110 4.50 -11.95 6.61
C LEU A 110 4.16 -10.94 7.69
N SER A 111 3.05 -11.15 8.40
CA SER A 111 2.65 -10.32 9.57
C SER A 111 2.90 -8.81 9.41
N PRO A 112 2.14 -8.08 8.57
CA PRO A 112 2.28 -6.62 8.39
C PRO A 112 1.87 -5.81 9.64
N THR A 113 1.54 -6.50 10.73
CA THR A 113 1.18 -5.95 12.02
C THR A 113 2.33 -5.13 12.60
N THR A 114 2.03 -3.89 12.98
CA THR A 114 3.01 -3.02 13.64
C THR A 114 3.16 -3.44 15.09
N VAL A 115 4.40 -3.59 15.55
CA VAL A 115 4.72 -3.90 16.93
C VAL A 115 5.19 -2.66 17.68
N ILE A 116 4.79 -2.53 18.93
CA ILE A 116 5.31 -1.53 19.86
C ILE A 116 6.25 -2.21 20.85
N ASP A 117 7.37 -1.56 21.18
CA ASP A 117 8.25 -1.99 22.26
C ASP A 117 7.82 -1.26 23.54
N ILE A 118 7.52 -2.00 24.61
CA ILE A 118 7.09 -1.37 25.87
C ILE A 118 8.19 -0.50 26.46
N ASN A 119 9.45 -0.82 26.15
CA ASN A 119 10.62 -0.06 26.61
C ASN A 119 10.72 1.31 25.94
N ASP A 120 10.07 1.50 24.79
CA ASP A 120 9.99 2.80 24.10
C ASP A 120 8.83 3.66 24.64
N ILE A 121 7.89 3.05 25.37
CA ILE A 121 6.71 3.74 25.94
C ILE A 121 6.99 4.15 27.39
N ASP A 122 7.56 3.24 28.16
CA ASP A 122 7.96 3.46 29.55
C ASP A 122 9.41 3.01 29.69
N GLU A 123 10.33 3.96 29.66
CA GLU A 123 11.76 3.68 29.71
C GLU A 123 12.21 3.09 31.06
N ASP A 124 11.42 3.22 32.13
CA ASP A 124 11.76 2.77 33.48
C ASP A 124 10.99 1.51 33.91
N ASN A 125 10.27 0.87 32.98
CA ASN A 125 9.44 -0.28 33.29
C ASN A 125 10.24 -1.47 33.87
N LEU A 126 9.57 -2.30 34.67
CA LEU A 126 10.17 -3.47 35.34
C LEU A 126 10.78 -4.49 34.35
N ILE A 127 10.17 -4.67 33.17
CA ILE A 127 10.65 -5.62 32.14
C ILE A 127 12.07 -5.25 31.70
N LYS A 128 12.30 -3.96 31.42
CA LYS A 128 13.62 -3.44 31.06
C LYS A 128 14.62 -3.54 32.21
N GLN A 129 14.21 -3.29 33.45
CA GLN A 129 15.08 -3.40 34.64
C GLN A 129 15.62 -4.82 34.83
N TYR A 130 14.84 -5.84 34.47
CA TYR A 130 15.28 -7.24 34.45
C TYR A 130 16.04 -7.65 33.18
N GLY A 131 16.30 -6.72 32.26
CA GLY A 131 17.02 -6.96 31.01
C GLY A 131 16.18 -7.57 29.89
N TYR A 132 14.86 -7.63 30.04
CA TYR A 132 13.96 -8.14 29.01
C TYR A 132 13.53 -7.04 28.03
N LYS A 133 13.13 -7.47 26.83
CA LYS A 133 12.43 -6.65 25.84
C LYS A 133 11.08 -7.27 25.56
N PHE A 134 10.02 -6.48 25.65
CA PHE A 134 8.66 -6.94 25.40
C PHE A 134 8.04 -6.14 24.27
N ARG A 135 7.60 -6.85 23.24
CA ARG A 135 6.97 -6.29 22.05
C ARG A 135 5.57 -6.82 21.92
N ILE A 136 4.63 -5.94 21.61
CA ILE A 136 3.21 -6.27 21.44
C ILE A 136 2.77 -5.85 20.05
N SER A 137 2.04 -6.72 19.37
CA SER A 137 1.27 -6.36 18.18
C SER A 137 0.23 -5.29 18.54
N PHE A 138 0.28 -4.14 17.88
CA PHE A 138 -0.54 -2.99 18.24
C PHE A 138 -1.52 -2.60 17.12
N THR A 139 -1.08 -2.60 15.86
CA THR A 139 -1.91 -2.14 14.74
C THR A 139 -2.09 -3.24 13.72
N GLU A 140 -3.35 -3.66 13.54
CA GLU A 140 -3.77 -4.50 12.42
C GLU A 140 -3.88 -3.68 11.14
N THR A 141 -3.55 -4.31 10.01
CA THR A 141 -3.74 -3.70 8.69
C THR A 141 -4.71 -4.51 7.86
N TYR A 142 -5.41 -3.85 6.94
CA TYR A 142 -6.44 -4.43 6.10
C TYR A 142 -6.13 -4.13 4.64
N ARG A 143 -6.67 -4.94 3.71
CA ARG A 143 -6.54 -4.69 2.26
C ARG A 143 -7.02 -3.28 1.90
N TYR A 144 -6.42 -2.70 0.88
CA TYR A 144 -6.82 -1.41 0.36
C TYR A 144 -8.21 -1.51 -0.26
N ASN A 145 -9.19 -0.99 0.47
CA ASN A 145 -10.58 -0.90 0.06
C ASN A 145 -11.16 0.42 0.57
N TYR A 146 -11.62 1.26 -0.36
CA TYR A 146 -12.08 2.61 -0.07
C TYR A 146 -13.51 2.68 0.48
N GLU A 147 -14.25 1.58 0.46
CA GLU A 147 -15.48 1.46 1.25
C GLU A 147 -15.18 1.21 2.73
N TYR A 148 -13.92 0.89 3.05
CA TYR A 148 -13.47 0.59 4.40
C TYR A 148 -14.43 -0.38 5.10
N ASN A 149 -14.77 -1.49 4.44
CA ASN A 149 -15.64 -2.56 4.95
C ASN A 149 -14.93 -3.93 5.11
N GLU A 150 -13.66 -4.01 4.69
CA GLU A 150 -12.71 -5.10 4.88
C GLU A 150 -12.73 -5.67 6.31
N ARG A 151 -12.95 -6.99 6.49
CA ARG A 151 -13.11 -7.57 7.83
C ARG A 151 -11.95 -8.43 8.27
N ILE A 152 -11.22 -9.03 7.34
CA ILE A 152 -10.13 -9.96 7.66
C ILE A 152 -8.82 -9.15 7.69
N PRO A 153 -8.08 -9.14 8.81
CA PRO A 153 -6.75 -8.55 8.84
C PRO A 153 -5.83 -9.18 7.80
N ARG A 154 -4.95 -8.37 7.22
CA ARG A 154 -4.01 -8.77 6.17
C ARG A 154 -3.03 -9.88 6.62
N GLU A 155 -2.83 -10.07 7.92
CA GLU A 155 -2.01 -11.19 8.44
C GLU A 155 -2.62 -12.57 8.20
N PHE A 156 -3.92 -12.65 7.92
CA PHE A 156 -4.62 -13.90 7.62
C PHE A 156 -4.93 -14.06 6.13
N LEU A 157 -4.41 -13.17 5.28
CA LEU A 157 -4.65 -13.17 3.85
C LEU A 157 -3.34 -13.48 3.13
N THR A 158 -3.32 -14.59 2.40
CA THR A 158 -2.19 -14.94 1.55
C THR A 158 -2.20 -14.09 0.28
N ASP A 159 -1.02 -13.55 -0.04
CA ASP A 159 -0.77 -12.82 -1.28
C ASP A 159 0.39 -13.51 -2.01
N MET A 160 0.11 -14.08 -3.18
CA MET A 160 1.10 -14.84 -3.93
C MET A 160 2.19 -13.95 -4.53
N ILE A 161 3.40 -14.49 -4.63
CA ILE A 161 4.54 -13.89 -5.34
C ILE A 161 4.32 -13.87 -6.86
N ASP A 162 5.14 -13.11 -7.57
CA ASP A 162 5.15 -13.11 -9.03
C ASP A 162 6.20 -14.06 -9.61
N GLU A 163 7.38 -14.09 -9.00
CA GLU A 163 8.48 -14.96 -9.42
C GLU A 163 9.19 -15.51 -8.19
N ARG A 164 9.88 -16.64 -8.37
CA ARG A 164 10.76 -17.23 -7.37
C ARG A 164 12.15 -17.40 -7.95
N VAL A 165 13.16 -16.99 -7.19
CA VAL A 165 14.57 -17.22 -7.54
C VAL A 165 15.26 -18.08 -6.48
N ASN A 166 16.13 -18.96 -6.95
CA ASN A 166 16.87 -19.92 -6.12
C ASN A 166 18.15 -19.30 -5.54
N ILE A 167 17.97 -18.26 -4.72
CA ILE A 167 19.07 -17.54 -4.05
C ILE A 167 18.96 -17.80 -2.54
N TYR A 168 19.97 -18.44 -1.93
CA TYR A 168 19.88 -18.99 -0.57
C TYR A 168 20.92 -18.45 0.45
N SER A 169 21.80 -17.49 0.10
CA SER A 169 22.71 -16.89 1.10
C SER A 169 23.18 -15.47 0.76
N TYR A 170 23.08 -14.53 1.71
CA TYR A 170 23.68 -13.18 1.67
C TYR A 170 24.95 -13.20 2.54
N PRO A 171 26.12 -12.63 2.14
CA PRO A 171 26.25 -11.25 1.63
C PRO A 171 27.07 -11.01 0.34
N TYR A 172 27.56 -12.03 -0.36
CA TYR A 172 28.49 -11.89 -1.51
C TYR A 172 27.85 -12.16 -2.88
N ILE A 173 26.60 -11.77 -3.10
CA ILE A 173 25.81 -12.21 -4.28
C ILE A 173 25.00 -11.10 -4.95
N ILE A 174 25.38 -9.83 -4.77
CA ILE A 174 24.68 -8.70 -5.43
C ILE A 174 24.65 -8.88 -6.95
N ASP A 175 25.73 -9.38 -7.54
CA ASP A 175 25.81 -9.65 -8.98
C ASP A 175 24.75 -10.68 -9.44
N ILE A 176 24.46 -11.68 -8.60
CA ILE A 176 23.41 -12.68 -8.88
C ILE A 176 22.04 -12.01 -8.85
N PHE A 177 21.74 -11.21 -7.82
CA PHE A 177 20.50 -10.43 -7.79
C PHE A 177 20.38 -9.49 -8.99
N GLU A 178 21.46 -8.87 -9.43
CA GLU A 178 21.46 -7.99 -10.60
C GLU A 178 21.16 -8.77 -11.89
N GLU A 179 21.79 -9.92 -12.08
CA GLU A 179 21.56 -10.79 -13.24
C GLU A 179 20.11 -11.31 -13.27
N GLU A 180 19.60 -11.85 -12.16
CA GLU A 180 18.21 -12.30 -12.04
C GLU A 180 17.22 -11.16 -12.29
N THR A 181 17.51 -9.97 -11.74
CA THR A 181 16.67 -8.78 -11.96
C THR A 181 16.61 -8.41 -13.44
N LYS A 182 17.73 -8.47 -14.17
CA LYS A 182 17.77 -8.20 -15.61
C LYS A 182 16.94 -9.23 -16.38
N GLN A 183 17.07 -10.50 -16.03
CA GLN A 183 16.33 -11.60 -16.68
C GLN A 183 14.82 -11.46 -16.45
N ILE A 184 14.39 -11.25 -15.21
CA ILE A 184 12.99 -11.05 -14.83
C ILE A 184 12.43 -9.84 -15.57
N ARG A 185 13.09 -8.68 -15.46
CA ARG A 185 12.64 -7.45 -16.13
C ARG A 185 12.53 -7.62 -17.64
N TRP A 186 13.48 -8.31 -18.27
CA TRP A 186 13.43 -8.61 -19.71
C TRP A 186 12.25 -9.52 -20.06
N GLY A 187 12.01 -10.57 -19.27
CA GLY A 187 10.85 -11.45 -19.41
C GLY A 187 9.53 -10.69 -19.36
N TYR A 188 9.38 -9.76 -18.41
CA TYR A 188 8.16 -8.98 -18.23
C TYR A 188 7.90 -7.94 -19.34
N GLN A 189 8.79 -7.80 -20.33
CA GLN A 189 8.49 -7.02 -21.54
C GLN A 189 7.40 -7.69 -22.39
N THR A 190 7.33 -9.02 -22.39
CA THR A 190 6.36 -9.80 -23.19
C THR A 190 5.51 -10.74 -22.35
N LYS A 191 6.06 -11.25 -21.25
CA LYS A 191 5.39 -12.18 -20.32
C LYS A 191 4.84 -11.46 -19.08
N CYS A 192 4.03 -12.18 -18.32
CA CYS A 192 3.49 -11.74 -17.04
C CYS A 192 3.07 -12.95 -16.20
N ASN A 193 2.89 -12.76 -14.88
CA ASN A 193 2.32 -13.77 -14.01
C ASN A 193 0.78 -13.82 -14.14
N PRO A 194 0.17 -14.89 -14.68
CA PRO A 194 -1.27 -15.00 -14.85
C PRO A 194 -2.04 -14.97 -13.52
N ASN A 195 -1.39 -15.34 -12.41
CA ASN A 195 -1.97 -15.32 -11.06
C ASN A 195 -1.96 -13.93 -10.42
N ASN A 196 -1.32 -12.93 -11.05
CA ASN A 196 -1.34 -11.54 -10.61
C ASN A 196 -2.06 -10.63 -11.61
N LYS A 197 -3.38 -10.52 -11.47
CA LYS A 197 -4.18 -9.61 -12.29
C LYS A 197 -4.08 -8.13 -11.90
N ARG A 198 -3.37 -7.79 -10.81
CA ARG A 198 -3.16 -6.40 -10.39
C ARG A 198 -2.02 -5.74 -11.15
N LEU A 199 -0.98 -6.50 -11.50
CA LEU A 199 0.13 -5.98 -12.30
C LEU A 199 -0.30 -5.82 -13.76
N VAL A 200 -0.17 -4.61 -14.27
CA VAL A 200 -0.64 -4.21 -15.60
C VAL A 200 0.50 -3.58 -16.39
N LYS A 201 0.61 -3.91 -17.69
CA LYS A 201 1.56 -3.26 -18.59
C LYS A 201 1.02 -1.91 -19.05
N ARG A 202 1.39 -0.86 -18.33
CA ARG A 202 0.97 0.53 -18.59
C ARG A 202 1.30 1.00 -20.01
N ASP A 203 0.29 1.48 -20.72
CA ASP A 203 0.37 2.02 -22.08
C ASP A 203 -0.69 3.11 -22.27
N GLU A 204 -0.27 4.31 -22.69
CA GLU A 204 -1.14 5.47 -22.93
C GLU A 204 -2.21 5.21 -24.01
N LYS A 205 -2.00 4.20 -24.87
CA LYS A 205 -3.03 3.76 -25.81
C LYS A 205 -4.30 3.28 -25.10
N CYS A 206 -4.15 2.69 -23.92
CA CYS A 206 -5.27 2.20 -23.14
C CYS A 206 -6.08 3.32 -22.49
N ASP A 207 -5.50 4.50 -22.26
CA ASP A 207 -6.20 5.64 -21.64
C ASP A 207 -7.44 6.04 -22.47
N LYS A 208 -7.30 6.03 -23.80
CA LYS A 208 -8.40 6.32 -24.73
C LYS A 208 -9.44 5.22 -24.80
N GLU A 209 -9.03 3.96 -24.65
CA GLU A 209 -9.92 2.81 -24.75
C GLU A 209 -10.79 2.67 -23.50
N ILE A 210 -10.21 2.83 -22.31
CA ILE A 210 -10.96 2.73 -21.06
C ILE A 210 -11.84 3.95 -20.82
N ASN A 211 -11.42 5.13 -21.28
CA ASN A 211 -12.16 6.39 -21.19
C ASN A 211 -12.69 6.68 -19.77
N ILE A 212 -11.82 6.56 -18.76
CA ILE A 212 -12.12 6.83 -17.35
C ILE A 212 -11.49 8.16 -16.97
N GLU A 213 -12.31 9.08 -16.45
CA GLU A 213 -11.82 10.37 -15.96
C GLU A 213 -10.79 10.16 -14.84
N HIS A 214 -9.66 10.88 -14.93
CA HIS A 214 -8.50 10.73 -14.06
C HIS A 214 -7.85 9.33 -14.05
N GLY A 215 -8.25 8.45 -14.96
CA GLY A 215 -7.81 7.07 -15.02
C GLY A 215 -6.80 6.82 -16.13
N HIS A 216 -5.78 6.03 -15.82
CA HIS A 216 -4.75 5.59 -16.76
C HIS A 216 -4.69 4.08 -16.87
N GLY A 217 -4.57 3.59 -18.09
CA GLY A 217 -4.73 2.20 -18.42
C GLY A 217 -3.45 1.43 -18.70
N GLY A 218 -3.65 0.15 -18.94
CA GLY A 218 -2.65 -0.72 -19.55
C GLY A 218 -3.24 -2.10 -19.82
N TYR A 219 -2.40 -2.99 -20.33
CA TYR A 219 -2.83 -4.33 -20.71
C TYR A 219 -2.82 -5.29 -19.52
N GLU A 220 -3.93 -6.01 -19.30
CA GLU A 220 -3.99 -7.05 -18.28
C GLU A 220 -3.17 -8.28 -18.69
N CYS A 221 -2.71 -9.04 -17.69
CA CYS A 221 -2.05 -10.32 -17.93
C CYS A 221 -3.05 -11.39 -18.37
N GLY A 222 -2.80 -12.00 -19.54
CA GLY A 222 -3.59 -13.12 -20.04
C GLY A 222 -3.32 -14.41 -19.24
N ASP A 223 -4.26 -15.34 -19.28
CA ASP A 223 -4.13 -16.64 -18.59
C ASP A 223 -3.02 -17.52 -19.17
N ASN A 224 -2.55 -17.19 -20.38
CA ASN A 224 -1.40 -17.83 -21.02
C ASN A 224 -0.04 -17.30 -20.51
N GLY A 225 -0.02 -16.36 -19.57
CA GLY A 225 1.21 -15.75 -19.05
C GLY A 225 1.86 -14.74 -19.98
N GLU A 226 1.11 -14.21 -20.95
CA GLU A 226 1.55 -13.13 -21.84
C GLU A 226 0.64 -11.91 -21.67
N TRP A 227 1.18 -10.72 -21.94
CA TRP A 227 0.37 -9.51 -21.93
C TRP A 227 -0.73 -9.61 -22.99
N SER A 228 -1.98 -9.44 -22.56
CA SER A 228 -3.12 -9.43 -23.48
C SER A 228 -3.18 -8.11 -24.26
N THR A 229 -4.19 -7.97 -25.12
CA THR A 229 -4.52 -6.69 -25.77
C THR A 229 -5.68 -5.96 -25.08
N LYS A 230 -6.22 -6.50 -23.99
CA LYS A 230 -7.38 -5.91 -23.32
C LYS A 230 -6.93 -4.85 -22.34
N CYS A 231 -7.43 -3.64 -22.52
CA CYS A 231 -7.13 -2.52 -21.65
C CYS A 231 -7.95 -2.55 -20.36
N VAL A 232 -7.28 -2.29 -19.23
CA VAL A 232 -7.88 -2.15 -17.90
C VAL A 232 -7.32 -0.92 -17.19
N LEU A 233 -8.05 -0.40 -16.20
CA LEU A 233 -7.57 0.69 -15.34
C LEU A 233 -6.39 0.20 -14.50
N SER A 234 -5.31 0.99 -14.44
CA SER A 234 -4.09 0.67 -13.71
C SER A 234 -3.82 1.63 -12.56
N TYR A 235 -3.97 2.93 -12.78
CA TYR A 235 -3.74 3.94 -11.75
C TYR A 235 -4.54 5.21 -12.04
N CYS A 236 -4.61 6.10 -11.05
CA CYS A 236 -5.30 7.39 -11.18
C CYS A 236 -4.33 8.56 -11.08
N ASP A 237 -4.75 9.72 -11.56
CA ASP A 237 -4.05 10.99 -11.38
C ASP A 237 -3.74 11.30 -9.91
N GLU A 238 -2.74 12.15 -9.68
CA GLU A 238 -2.55 12.72 -8.35
C GLU A 238 -3.82 13.45 -7.90
N GLY A 239 -4.27 13.16 -6.68
CA GLY A 239 -5.56 13.66 -6.20
C GLY A 239 -6.62 12.56 -6.11
N TYR A 240 -6.38 11.43 -6.77
CA TYR A 240 -7.35 10.35 -6.91
C TYR A 240 -6.80 9.01 -6.44
N LYS A 241 -7.71 8.20 -5.93
CA LYS A 241 -7.50 6.83 -5.45
C LYS A 241 -8.13 5.85 -6.45
N PHE A 242 -7.42 4.77 -6.77
CA PHE A 242 -7.93 3.74 -7.66
C PHE A 242 -8.80 2.73 -6.91
N ASP A 243 -10.11 2.90 -6.97
CA ASP A 243 -11.09 1.93 -6.49
C ASP A 243 -11.18 0.76 -7.47
N TYR A 244 -10.37 -0.27 -7.20
CA TYR A 244 -10.27 -1.46 -8.04
C TYR A 244 -11.59 -2.22 -8.16
N ASN A 245 -12.38 -2.31 -7.08
CA ASN A 245 -13.60 -3.12 -7.07
C ASN A 245 -14.67 -2.52 -7.98
N ASN A 246 -14.76 -1.19 -8.01
CA ASN A 246 -15.68 -0.46 -8.88
C ASN A 246 -15.04 0.02 -10.18
N ASN A 247 -13.76 -0.32 -10.40
CA ASN A 247 -12.95 0.06 -11.56
C ASN A 247 -13.03 1.56 -11.90
N LYS A 248 -12.85 2.44 -10.90
CA LYS A 248 -12.96 3.90 -11.06
C LYS A 248 -11.94 4.66 -10.23
N CYS A 249 -11.70 5.91 -10.62
CA CYS A 249 -10.94 6.85 -9.82
C CYS A 249 -11.88 7.62 -8.90
N ILE A 250 -11.57 7.66 -7.61
CA ILE A 250 -12.32 8.42 -6.60
C ILE A 250 -11.45 9.54 -6.04
N GLU A 251 -12.02 10.70 -5.78
CA GLU A 251 -11.28 11.82 -5.17
C GLU A 251 -10.76 11.40 -3.80
N ASP A 252 -9.49 11.67 -3.55
CA ASP A 252 -8.88 11.41 -2.26
C ASP A 252 -9.16 12.57 -1.30
N VAL A 253 -10.06 12.33 -0.36
CA VAL A 253 -10.44 13.25 0.73
C VAL A 253 -9.25 13.76 1.55
N CYS A 254 -8.09 13.08 1.49
CA CYS A 254 -6.87 13.45 2.19
C CYS A 254 -5.84 14.23 1.34
N VAL A 255 -6.19 14.63 0.12
CA VAL A 255 -5.28 15.42 -0.72
C VAL A 255 -5.04 16.80 -0.15
N ASN A 256 -6.09 17.39 0.41
CA ASN A 256 -6.09 18.69 1.09
C ASN A 256 -6.69 18.49 2.49
N PRO A 257 -5.97 17.85 3.44
CA PRO A 257 -6.54 17.53 4.74
C PRO A 257 -7.00 18.83 5.43
N PRO A 258 -8.10 18.78 6.21
CA PRO A 258 -8.50 19.92 7.02
C PRO A 258 -7.38 20.27 8.02
N THR A 259 -7.12 21.56 8.19
CA THR A 259 -6.25 22.08 9.25
C THR A 259 -6.90 21.88 10.63
N ASP A 260 -6.16 22.11 11.71
CA ASP A 260 -6.64 21.89 13.09
C ASP A 260 -7.92 22.68 13.44
N ASP A 261 -8.23 23.73 12.68
CA ASP A 261 -9.46 24.55 12.77
C ASP A 261 -10.61 24.07 11.84
N GLY A 262 -10.43 22.95 11.14
CA GLY A 262 -11.43 22.34 10.27
C GLY A 262 -11.52 22.95 8.87
N THR A 263 -10.66 23.92 8.51
CA THR A 263 -10.65 24.49 7.16
C THR A 263 -9.86 23.62 6.19
N PRO A 264 -10.33 23.37 4.95
CA PRO A 264 -9.55 22.60 3.99
C PRO A 264 -8.21 23.28 3.70
N SER A 265 -7.10 22.53 3.73
CA SER A 265 -5.79 23.03 3.31
C SER A 265 -5.76 23.23 1.78
N MET A 266 -6.40 24.28 1.29
CA MET A 266 -6.32 24.65 -0.12
C MET A 266 -5.03 25.44 -0.35
N THR A 267 -4.00 24.79 -0.88
CA THR A 267 -2.98 25.48 -1.67
C THR A 267 -3.65 25.92 -2.97
N VAL A 268 -4.36 27.05 -2.91
CA VAL A 268 -4.84 27.75 -4.10
C VAL A 268 -3.63 28.00 -4.98
N ASN A 269 -3.55 27.29 -6.10
CA ASN A 269 -2.49 27.41 -7.07
C ASN A 269 -2.62 28.80 -7.73
N LEU A 270 -1.99 29.81 -7.13
CA LEU A 270 -2.15 31.25 -7.44
C LEU A 270 -2.01 31.55 -8.95
N VAL A 271 -1.27 30.70 -9.67
CA VAL A 271 -1.05 30.78 -11.12
C VAL A 271 -2.36 30.67 -11.92
N MET A 272 -3.29 29.79 -11.52
CA MET A 272 -4.58 29.61 -12.24
C MET A 272 -5.52 30.80 -12.04
N ILE A 273 -5.51 31.42 -10.85
CA ILE A 273 -6.32 32.62 -10.57
C ILE A 273 -5.78 33.83 -11.34
N ILE A 274 -4.45 33.99 -11.44
CA ILE A 274 -3.84 35.10 -12.18
C ILE A 274 -4.15 34.99 -13.68
N ILE A 275 -4.10 33.78 -14.28
CA ILE A 275 -4.44 33.60 -15.70
C ILE A 275 -5.93 33.88 -15.96
N GLY A 276 -6.83 33.40 -15.08
CA GLY A 276 -8.26 33.65 -15.19
C GLY A 276 -8.66 35.13 -15.04
N ILE A 277 -7.93 35.89 -14.21
CA ILE A 277 -8.15 37.34 -14.07
C ILE A 277 -7.60 38.10 -15.29
N ILE A 278 -6.46 37.68 -15.86
CA ILE A 278 -5.89 38.32 -17.05
C ILE A 278 -6.78 38.09 -18.29
N THR A 279 -7.41 36.92 -18.43
CA THR A 279 -8.35 36.65 -19.54
C THR A 279 -9.73 37.27 -19.35
N LEU A 280 -10.09 37.73 -18.14
CA LEU A 280 -11.32 38.49 -17.88
C LEU A 280 -11.13 40.01 -18.03
N ILE A 281 -9.88 40.48 -17.98
CA ILE A 281 -9.51 41.90 -18.10
C ILE A 281 -9.06 42.27 -19.53
N LEU A 282 -8.71 41.30 -20.37
CA LEU A 282 -8.41 41.45 -21.81
C LEU A 282 -9.61 41.08 -22.68
#